data_AF-A0A1Q8JJD5-F1
#
_entry.id   AF-A0A1Q8JJD5-F1
#
_cell.length_a   1.000
_cell.length_b   1.000
_cell.length_c   1.000
_cell.angle_alpha   90.00
_cell.angle_beta   90.00
_cell.angle_gamma   90.00
#
_symmetry.space_group_name_H-M   'P 1'
#
loop_
_entity.id
_entity.type
_entity.pdbx_description
1 polymer ?
#
loop_
_entity_poly.entity_id
_entity_poly.type
_entity_poly.pdbx_seq_one_letter_code
_entity_poly.pdbx_strand_id
1 'polypeptide(L)'
;MQRDHGPENELGIPLDDPRVPVTRIEVLDFVGEAFDDDRPTRSALVTHAAAEGARPALLELLATLPDGRFDDPDALWAALPGVPVDLRDGRPGSRAGPADG
;
A
#
# COMPACT_ATOMS: atom_id res chain seq x y z
N MET A 1 22.02 0.21 -23.88
CA MET A 1 21.45 1.56 -23.59
C MET A 1 19.95 1.34 -23.70
N GLN A 2 19.26 1.03 -22.61
CA GLN A 2 18.51 2.00 -21.80
C GLN A 2 18.22 1.32 -20.45
N ARG A 3 18.45 2.02 -19.33
CA ARG A 3 17.98 1.54 -18.01
C ARG A 3 16.52 1.97 -17.88
N ASP A 4 15.66 1.00 -17.65
CA ASP A 4 14.23 1.17 -17.39
C ASP A 4 14.10 1.94 -16.05
N HIS A 5 13.97 3.27 -16.14
CA HIS A 5 13.67 4.12 -14.98
C HIS A 5 12.17 4.01 -14.74
N GLY A 6 11.79 3.08 -13.84
CA GLY A 6 10.46 3.08 -13.23
C GLY A 6 10.23 4.39 -12.43
N PRO A 7 8.98 4.71 -12.06
CA PRO A 7 8.66 5.97 -11.38
C PRO A 7 9.41 6.07 -10.04
N GLU A 8 10.37 6.99 -9.98
CA GLU A 8 11.17 7.32 -8.80
C GLU A 8 10.38 8.26 -7.89
N ASN A 9 10.31 8.00 -6.58
CA ASN A 9 9.82 9.00 -5.63
C ASN A 9 10.87 10.11 -5.42
N GLU A 10 10.50 11.26 -4.86
CA GLU A 10 11.35 12.46 -4.68
C GLU A 10 12.69 12.25 -3.91
N LEU A 11 12.90 11.05 -3.34
CA LEU A 11 14.14 10.62 -2.68
C LEU A 11 15.05 9.69 -3.53
N GLY A 12 14.70 9.36 -4.78
CA GLY A 12 15.50 8.47 -5.63
C GLY A 12 15.52 7.00 -5.16
N ILE A 13 14.51 6.60 -4.37
CA ILE A 13 14.32 5.21 -3.95
C ILE A 13 13.29 4.60 -4.91
N PRO A 14 13.58 3.45 -5.54
CA PRO A 14 12.58 2.75 -6.31
C PRO A 14 11.47 2.30 -5.35
N LEU A 15 10.24 2.75 -5.59
CA LEU A 15 9.07 2.30 -4.82
C LEU A 15 8.87 0.78 -4.91
N ASP A 16 9.51 0.12 -5.88
CA ASP A 16 9.54 -1.34 -6.00
C ASP A 16 10.42 -2.04 -4.95
N ASP A 17 11.26 -1.33 -4.17
CA ASP A 17 12.12 -1.97 -3.18
C ASP A 17 11.27 -2.70 -2.11
N PRO A 18 11.43 -4.03 -1.95
CA PRO A 18 10.59 -4.82 -1.05
C PRO A 18 10.77 -4.43 0.43
N ARG A 19 11.77 -3.61 0.77
CA ARG A 19 11.98 -3.08 2.12
C ARG A 19 11.10 -1.88 2.45
N VAL A 20 10.50 -1.24 1.44
CA VAL A 20 9.57 -0.13 1.63
C VAL A 20 8.18 -0.70 1.93
N PRO A 21 7.62 -0.51 3.14
CA PRO A 21 6.31 -1.03 3.46
C PRO A 21 5.22 -0.33 2.62
N VAL A 22 4.24 -1.09 2.18
CA VAL A 22 3.00 -0.55 1.60
C VAL A 22 2.24 0.17 2.71
N THR A 23 1.69 1.35 2.41
CA THR A 23 0.97 2.19 3.37
C THR A 23 -0.53 2.22 3.10
N ARG A 24 -1.34 2.61 4.09
CA ARG A 24 -2.79 2.78 3.89
C ARG A 24 -3.09 3.84 2.86
N ILE A 25 -2.34 4.95 2.85
CA ILE A 25 -2.48 6.02 1.85
C ILE A 25 -2.22 5.45 0.45
N GLU A 26 -1.14 4.69 0.27
CA GLU A 26 -0.83 4.05 -1.01
C GLU A 26 -1.94 3.09 -1.45
N VAL A 27 -2.43 2.24 -0.54
CA VAL A 27 -3.55 1.35 -0.86
C VAL A 27 -4.77 2.15 -1.30
N LEU A 28 -5.15 3.21 -0.58
CA LEU A 28 -6.30 4.04 -0.93
C LEU A 28 -6.15 4.76 -2.28
N ASP A 29 -4.93 5.15 -2.64
CA ASP A 29 -4.62 5.77 -3.94
C ASP A 29 -4.96 4.82 -5.10
N PHE A 30 -4.65 3.53 -4.95
CA PHE A 30 -4.87 2.53 -5.99
C PHE A 30 -6.23 1.83 -5.96
N VAL A 31 -6.93 1.82 -4.82
CA VAL A 31 -8.22 1.10 -4.72
C VAL A 31 -9.40 1.99 -4.33
N GLY A 32 -9.17 3.25 -3.97
CA GLY A 32 -10.22 4.16 -3.51
C GLY A 32 -11.33 4.33 -4.54
N GLU A 33 -10.99 4.49 -5.82
CA GLU A 33 -11.97 4.62 -6.90
C GLU A 33 -12.84 3.36 -7.08
N ALA A 34 -12.31 2.17 -6.75
CA ALA A 34 -13.09 0.93 -6.82
C ALA A 34 -14.25 0.88 -5.80
N PHE A 35 -14.23 1.74 -4.76
CA PHE A 35 -15.30 1.88 -3.78
C PHE A 35 -16.35 2.94 -4.15
N ASP A 36 -16.11 3.77 -5.16
CA ASP A 36 -17.07 4.82 -5.56
C ASP A 36 -18.30 4.22 -6.27
N ASP A 37 -18.12 3.09 -6.96
CA ASP A 37 -19.14 2.50 -7.85
C ASP A 37 -19.90 1.29 -7.23
N ASP A 38 -19.22 0.45 -6.44
CA ASP A 38 -19.81 -0.74 -5.80
C ASP A 38 -19.02 -1.15 -4.53
N ARG A 39 -19.43 -2.25 -3.89
CA ARG A 39 -18.63 -2.94 -2.87
C ARG A 39 -17.67 -3.94 -3.51
N PRO A 40 -16.40 -3.57 -3.71
CA PRO A 40 -15.48 -4.40 -4.46
C PRO A 40 -15.18 -5.70 -3.71
N THR A 41 -14.97 -6.76 -4.48
CA THR A 41 -14.42 -8.01 -3.95
C THR A 41 -12.90 -7.92 -3.89
N ARG A 42 -12.26 -8.78 -3.10
CA ARG A 42 -10.79 -8.93 -3.12
C ARG A 42 -10.22 -9.01 -4.54
N SER A 43 -10.79 -9.87 -5.39
CA SER A 43 -10.33 -10.03 -6.77
C SER A 43 -10.50 -8.77 -7.60
N ALA A 44 -11.57 -8.01 -7.37
CA ALA A 44 -11.78 -6.72 -8.02
C ALA A 44 -10.73 -5.69 -7.58
N LEU A 45 -10.43 -5.61 -6.28
CA LEU A 45 -9.38 -4.75 -5.72
C LEU A 45 -8.01 -5.06 -6.33
N VAL A 46 -7.63 -6.34 -6.37
CA VAL A 46 -6.35 -6.78 -6.98
C VAL A 46 -6.30 -6.45 -8.47
N THR A 47 -7.39 -6.71 -9.20
CA THR A 47 -7.47 -6.45 -10.65
C THR A 47 -7.37 -4.95 -10.94
N HIS A 48 -8.09 -4.13 -10.17
CA HIS A 48 -8.11 -2.68 -10.32
C HIS A 48 -6.73 -2.09 -10.00
N ALA A 49 -6.15 -2.44 -8.85
CA ALA A 49 -4.81 -2.00 -8.48
C ALA A 49 -3.74 -2.43 -9.52
N ALA A 50 -3.85 -3.63 -10.09
CA ALA A 50 -2.95 -4.08 -11.14
C ALA A 50 -3.11 -3.28 -12.45
N ALA A 51 -4.35 -2.92 -12.80
CA ALA A 51 -4.64 -2.10 -13.98
C ALA A 51 -4.09 -0.67 -13.84
N GLU A 52 -4.12 -0.12 -12.62
CA GLU A 52 -3.54 1.18 -12.26
C GLU A 52 -2.01 1.15 -12.11
N GLY A 53 -1.38 -0.02 -12.25
CA GLY A 53 0.07 -0.17 -12.19
C GLY A 53 0.65 -0.23 -10.77
N ALA A 54 -0.15 -0.69 -9.80
CA ALA A 54 0.32 -0.89 -8.44
C ALA A 54 1.51 -1.86 -8.36
N ARG A 55 2.42 -1.58 -7.43
CA ARG A 55 3.62 -2.40 -7.19
C ARG A 55 3.25 -3.82 -6.73
N PRO A 56 4.11 -4.83 -7.00
CA PRO A 56 3.85 -6.22 -6.62
C PRO A 56 3.57 -6.40 -5.12
N ALA A 57 4.26 -5.66 -4.25
CA ALA A 57 4.03 -5.73 -2.81
C ALA A 57 2.60 -5.33 -2.39
N LEU A 58 1.98 -4.37 -3.08
CA LEU A 58 0.60 -3.95 -2.84
C LEU A 58 -0.36 -5.04 -3.32
N LEU A 59 -0.11 -5.62 -4.50
CA LEU A 59 -0.92 -6.72 -5.03
C LEU A 59 -0.88 -7.96 -4.12
N GLU A 60 0.30 -8.30 -3.61
CA GLU A 60 0.47 -9.39 -2.64
C GLU A 60 -0.27 -9.09 -1.33
N LEU A 61 -0.19 -7.85 -0.83
CA LEU A 61 -0.93 -7.41 0.35
C LEU A 61 -2.45 -7.54 0.14
N LEU A 62 -2.98 -7.05 -0.97
CA LEU A 62 -4.41 -7.17 -1.29
C LEU A 62 -4.83 -8.64 -1.45
N ALA A 63 -3.97 -9.51 -1.97
CA ALA A 63 -4.25 -10.93 -2.07
C ALA A 63 -4.41 -11.63 -0.70
N THR A 64 -3.82 -11.09 0.37
CA THR A 64 -3.99 -11.60 1.74
C THR A 64 -5.35 -11.29 2.38
N LEU A 65 -6.12 -10.36 1.79
CA LEU A 65 -7.46 -10.02 2.27
C LEU A 65 -8.38 -11.26 2.27
N PRO A 66 -9.36 -11.32 3.17
CA PRO A 66 -10.35 -12.38 3.15
C PRO A 66 -11.18 -12.32 1.86
N ASP A 67 -11.60 -13.49 1.38
CA ASP A 67 -12.57 -13.58 0.29
C ASP A 67 -13.91 -13.00 0.76
N GLY A 68 -14.39 -11.98 0.06
CA GLY A 68 -15.59 -11.25 0.44
C GLY A 68 -15.72 -9.93 -0.31
N ARG A 69 -16.80 -9.20 0.00
CA ARG A 69 -17.01 -7.82 -0.42
C ARG A 69 -16.68 -6.89 0.74
N PHE A 70 -16.11 -5.74 0.42
CA PHE A 70 -15.79 -4.71 1.39
C PHE A 70 -16.77 -3.56 1.21
N ASP A 71 -17.52 -3.21 2.26
CA ASP A 71 -18.47 -2.10 2.23
C ASP A 71 -17.76 -0.75 2.12
N ASP A 72 -16.64 -0.60 2.82
CA ASP A 72 -15.90 0.65 2.90
C ASP A 72 -14.39 0.40 2.99
N PRO A 73 -13.55 1.40 2.70
CA PRO A 73 -12.11 1.27 2.83
C PRO A 73 -11.65 0.94 4.26
N ASP A 74 -12.41 1.35 5.28
CA ASP A 74 -12.08 1.06 6.68
C ASP A 74 -12.13 -0.45 6.99
N ALA A 75 -12.99 -1.20 6.28
CA ALA A 75 -13.07 -2.65 6.40
C ALA A 75 -11.77 -3.36 5.99
N LEU A 76 -10.96 -2.73 5.12
CA LEU A 76 -9.64 -3.25 4.74
C LEU A 76 -8.69 -3.23 5.94
N TRP A 77 -8.74 -2.19 6.78
CA TRP A 77 -7.83 -2.04 7.91
C TRP A 77 -8.12 -3.00 9.05
N ALA A 78 -9.37 -3.45 9.18
CA ALA A 78 -9.73 -4.54 10.07
C ALA A 78 -9.06 -5.86 9.67
N ALA A 79 -8.90 -6.11 8.36
CA ALA A 79 -8.20 -7.28 7.82
C ALA A 79 -6.67 -7.08 7.76
N LEU A 80 -6.20 -5.83 7.69
CA LEU A 80 -4.79 -5.46 7.54
C LEU A 80 -4.28 -4.55 8.67
N PRO A 81 -4.34 -4.97 9.95
CA PRO A 81 -4.03 -4.11 11.08
C PRO A 81 -2.57 -3.66 11.16
N GLY A 82 -1.66 -4.44 10.54
CA GLY A 82 -0.22 -4.15 10.52
C GLY A 82 0.23 -3.16 9.44
N VAL A 83 -0.69 -2.66 8.60
CA VAL A 83 -0.34 -1.72 7.53
C VAL A 83 -0.24 -0.30 8.13
N PRO A 84 0.93 0.34 8.05
CA PRO A 84 1.15 1.69 8.55
C PRO A 84 0.33 2.70 7.76
N VAL A 85 -0.10 3.79 8.40
CA VAL A 85 -0.90 4.83 7.72
C VAL A 85 -0.08 5.51 6.61
N ASP A 86 1.18 5.83 6.90
CA ASP A 86 2.14 6.48 6.01
C ASP A 86 3.57 5.93 6.23
N LEU A 87 4.50 6.21 5.32
CA LEU A 87 5.89 5.76 5.41
C LEU A 87 6.61 6.25 6.68
N ARG A 88 6.17 7.38 7.24
CA ARG A 88 6.71 7.90 8.52
C ARG A 88 6.33 7.02 9.71
N ASP A 89 5.19 6.34 9.64
CA ASP A 89 4.68 5.42 10.65
C ASP A 89 5.33 4.03 10.54
N GLY A 90 5.61 3.60 9.31
CA GLY A 90 6.23 2.31 9.00
C GLY A 90 7.76 2.25 9.14
N ARG A 91 8.44 3.32 9.56
CA ARG A 91 9.91 3.38 9.59
C ARG A 91 10.48 2.48 10.70
N PRO A 92 11.23 1.40 10.38
CA PRO A 92 11.94 0.63 11.41
C PRO A 92 13.16 1.45 11.88
N GLY A 93 12.96 2.34 12.86
CA GLY A 93 14.08 3.06 13.49
C GLY A 93 13.84 4.53 13.86
N SER A 94 12.74 4.86 14.53
CA SER A 94 12.67 6.12 15.29
C SER A 94 12.20 5.87 16.72
N ARG A 95 12.88 4.93 17.40
CA ARG A 95 12.93 4.96 18.85
C ARG A 95 13.81 6.13 19.26
N ALA A 96 13.16 7.24 19.59
CA ALA A 96 13.75 8.31 20.37
C ALA A 96 14.38 7.75 21.65
N GLY A 97 15.56 8.25 22.01
CA GLY A 97 16.11 8.11 23.34
C GLY A 97 17.58 8.52 23.43
N PRO A 98 18.00 9.16 24.53
CA PRO A 98 17.42 10.33 25.18
C PRO A 98 18.24 11.59 24.86
N ALA A 99 17.72 12.77 25.22
CA ALA A 99 18.55 13.96 25.33
C ALA A 99 19.66 13.69 26.36
N ASP A 100 20.90 13.82 25.92
CA ASP A 100 22.12 13.73 26.72
C ASP A 100 22.27 14.97 27.60
N GLY A 101 22.59 14.74 28.89
CA GLY A 101 23.31 15.68 29.76
C GLY A 101 22.55 16.83 30.41
#